data_AF-A0A936UVN2-F1
#
_entry.id   AF-A0A936UVN2-F1
#
_cell.length_a   1.000
_cell.length_b   1.000
_cell.length_c   1.000
_cell.angle_alpha   90.00
_cell.angle_beta   90.00
_cell.angle_gamma   90.00
#
_symmetry.space_group_name_H-M   'P 1'
#
loop_
_entity.id
_entity.type
_entity.pdbx_description
1 polymer ?
#
loop_
_entity_poly.entity_id
_entity_poly.type
_entity_poly.pdbx_seq_one_letter_code
_entity_poly.pdbx_strand_id
1 'polypeptide(L)'
;MPLTRNRWTYYFRHTLSIPAGPAVLDAKLRFKRDDGAVIYVNGVEVGRSNMPTGTVLDSTKASSGLGSSKANSIQELVIPASLLTVGENVIAVEVHQYTAGSTSDLLWDAQLEITR
;
A
#
# COMPACT_ATOMS: atom_id res chain seq x y z
N MET A 1 -16.13 15.08 -15.35
CA MET A 1 -14.66 15.23 -15.37
C MET A 1 -14.10 14.07 -16.19
N PRO A 2 -13.51 14.28 -17.38
CA PRO A 2 -12.95 13.17 -18.15
C PRO A 2 -11.64 12.72 -17.50
N LEU A 3 -11.48 11.41 -17.30
CA LEU A 3 -10.25 10.83 -16.75
C LEU A 3 -9.10 11.07 -17.74
N THR A 4 -8.17 11.96 -17.39
CA THR A 4 -6.96 12.22 -18.18
C THR A 4 -6.14 10.95 -18.31
N ARG A 5 -5.65 10.68 -19.53
CA ARG A 5 -4.98 9.46 -19.99
C ARG A 5 -3.60 9.19 -19.36
N ASN A 6 -3.26 9.88 -18.27
CA ASN A 6 -1.95 9.85 -17.63
C ASN A 6 -2.09 9.51 -16.14
N ARG A 7 -2.35 8.22 -15.86
CA ARG A 7 -2.56 7.73 -14.50
C ARG A 7 -1.20 7.44 -13.88
N TRP A 8 -0.83 8.23 -12.87
CA TRP A 8 0.38 8.03 -12.07
C TRP A 8 0.14 7.13 -10.87
N THR A 9 -1.10 7.09 -10.38
CA THR A 9 -1.47 6.40 -9.15
C THR A 9 -2.65 5.48 -9.35
N TYR A 10 -2.56 4.30 -8.73
CA TYR A 10 -3.61 3.29 -8.66
C TYR A 10 -3.99 3.07 -7.19
N TYR A 11 -5.29 2.93 -6.93
CA TYR A 11 -5.82 2.84 -5.58
C TYR A 11 -6.42 1.45 -5.34
N PHE A 12 -6.00 0.83 -4.24
CA PHE A 12 -6.54 -0.44 -3.76
C PHE A 12 -7.11 -0.25 -2.36
N ARG A 13 -8.20 -0.95 -2.06
CA ARG A 13 -8.81 -0.95 -0.74
C ARG A 13 -9.32 -2.33 -0.40
N HIS A 14 -9.03 -2.78 0.81
CA HIS A 14 -9.56 -4.01 1.37
C HIS A 14 -10.11 -3.74 2.76
N THR A 15 -11.32 -4.23 3.01
CA THR A 15 -11.97 -4.17 4.32
C THR A 15 -11.95 -5.55 4.93
N LEU A 16 -11.52 -5.64 6.19
CA LEU A 16 -11.46 -6.88 6.95
C LEU A 16 -12.10 -6.69 8.33
N SER A 17 -12.60 -7.78 8.91
CA SER A 17 -13.17 -7.77 10.24
C SER A 17 -12.31 -8.58 11.21
N ILE A 18 -11.90 -7.95 12.31
CA ILE A 18 -11.18 -8.59 13.41
C ILE A 18 -12.20 -8.99 14.48
N PRO A 19 -12.49 -10.28 14.70
CA PRO A 19 -13.48 -10.69 15.69
C PRO A 19 -13.02 -10.34 17.12
N ALA A 20 -13.94 -10.25 18.07
CA ALA A 20 -13.58 -10.14 19.48
C ALA A 20 -12.78 -11.37 19.94
N GLY A 21 -11.82 -11.18 20.85
CA GLY A 21 -10.90 -12.23 21.30
C GLY A 21 -9.67 -11.64 21.97
N PRO A 22 -8.56 -12.41 22.09
CA PRO A 22 -7.29 -11.88 22.53
C PRO A 22 -6.89 -10.63 21.74
N ALA A 23 -6.23 -9.70 22.43
CA ALA A 23 -5.75 -8.48 21.84
C ALA A 23 -4.81 -8.80 20.68
N VAL A 24 -4.98 -8.10 19.56
CA VAL A 24 -4.00 -8.17 18.47
C VAL A 24 -2.67 -7.65 19.01
N LEU A 25 -1.60 -8.42 18.82
CA LEU A 25 -0.27 -8.02 19.26
C LEU A 25 0.39 -7.12 18.22
N ASP A 26 0.45 -7.60 16.98
CA ASP A 26 0.91 -6.88 15.80
C ASP A 26 0.28 -7.50 14.54
N ALA A 27 0.26 -6.75 13.44
CA ALA A 27 0.00 -7.31 12.11
C ALA A 27 1.19 -7.05 11.18
N LYS A 28 1.44 -7.97 10.26
CA LYS A 28 2.49 -7.85 9.25
C LYS A 28 1.88 -7.87 7.87
N LEU A 29 2.13 -6.81 7.11
CA LEU A 29 1.81 -6.73 5.69
C LEU A 29 3.03 -7.11 4.87
N ARG A 30 2.90 -8.15 4.05
CA ARG A 30 3.91 -8.58 3.07
C ARG A 30 3.39 -8.27 1.69
N PHE A 31 4.13 -7.51 0.89
CA PHE A 31 3.61 -7.02 -0.38
C PHE A 31 4.67 -6.90 -1.47
N LYS A 32 4.21 -6.95 -2.72
CA LYS A 32 4.94 -6.59 -3.93
C LYS A 32 4.25 -5.37 -4.55
N ARG A 33 5.01 -4.54 -5.24
CA ARG A 33 4.50 -3.35 -5.90
C ARG A 33 5.29 -3.09 -7.16
N ASP A 34 4.67 -2.45 -8.12
CA ASP A 34 5.38 -1.73 -9.15
C ASP A 34 5.73 -0.32 -8.66
N ASP A 35 6.96 0.11 -8.96
CA ASP A 35 7.57 1.38 -8.56
C ASP A 35 7.42 1.78 -7.07
N GLY A 36 6.36 2.48 -6.69
CA GLY A 36 6.18 3.07 -5.36
C GLY A 36 4.86 2.70 -4.71
N ALA A 37 4.80 2.67 -3.38
CA ALA A 37 3.54 2.48 -2.66
C ALA A 37 3.46 3.29 -1.36
N VAL A 38 2.25 3.72 -1.03
CA VAL A 38 1.87 4.29 0.28
C VAL A 38 0.74 3.45 0.86
N ILE A 39 0.89 3.04 2.12
CA ILE A 39 -0.04 2.13 2.80
C ILE A 39 -0.72 2.88 3.94
N TYR A 40 -2.03 2.72 4.04
CA TYR A 40 -2.87 3.30 5.06
C TYR A 40 -3.70 2.23 5.78
N VAL A 41 -3.87 2.41 7.08
CA VAL A 41 -4.72 1.60 7.95
C VAL A 41 -5.71 2.54 8.62
N ASN A 42 -7.01 2.29 8.43
CA ASN A 42 -8.09 3.12 8.99
C ASN A 42 -7.90 4.63 8.71
N GLY A 43 -7.36 4.96 7.55
CA GLY A 43 -7.10 6.33 7.11
C GLY A 43 -5.78 6.95 7.59
N VAL A 44 -4.99 6.23 8.40
CA VAL A 44 -3.68 6.67 8.89
C VAL A 44 -2.58 6.06 8.02
N GLU A 45 -1.64 6.89 7.54
CA GLU A 45 -0.47 6.41 6.81
C GLU A 45 0.44 5.61 7.75
N VAL A 46 0.72 4.36 7.39
CA VAL A 46 1.53 3.44 8.21
C VAL A 46 2.91 3.17 7.62
N GLY A 47 3.09 3.42 6.32
CA GLY A 47 4.38 3.19 5.69
C GLY A 47 4.39 3.54 4.21
N ARG A 48 5.61 3.73 3.72
CA ARG A 48 5.92 3.98 2.33
C ARG A 48 6.98 3.02 1.84
N SER A 49 6.96 2.75 0.53
CA SER A 49 8.02 1.97 -0.11
C SER A 49 8.38 2.60 -1.46
N ASN A 50 9.64 3.04 -1.61
CA ASN A 50 10.15 3.78 -2.78
C ASN A 50 9.30 5.02 -3.16
N MET A 51 8.92 5.81 -2.15
CA MET A 51 8.22 7.09 -2.32
C MET A 51 9.02 8.23 -1.72
N PRO A 52 8.89 9.47 -2.23
CA PRO A 52 9.51 10.63 -1.62
C PRO A 52 8.95 10.90 -0.22
N THR A 53 9.71 11.66 0.57
CA THR A 53 9.23 12.20 1.85
C THR A 53 8.30 13.39 1.63
N GLY A 54 7.56 13.80 2.67
CA GLY A 54 6.63 14.93 2.61
C GLY A 54 5.24 14.57 2.10
N THR A 55 4.50 15.56 1.63
CA THR A 55 3.12 15.37 1.13
C THR A 55 3.12 14.54 -0.16
N VAL A 56 2.36 13.45 -0.17
CA VAL A 56 2.09 12.64 -1.36
C VAL A 56 0.74 13.04 -1.93
N LEU A 57 0.73 13.29 -3.23
CA LEU A 57 -0.46 13.56 -4.04
C LEU A 57 -0.60 12.45 -5.10
N ASP A 58 -1.78 12.39 -5.73
CA ASP A 58 -2.06 11.49 -6.87
C ASP A 58 -1.13 11.66 -8.09
N SER A 59 -0.39 12.76 -8.12
CA SER A 59 0.57 13.16 -9.15
C SER A 59 2.02 13.02 -8.67
N THR A 60 2.21 12.63 -7.42
CA THR A 60 3.54 12.32 -6.87
C THR A 60 4.01 11.00 -7.46
N LYS A 61 5.25 11.00 -7.94
CA LYS A 61 5.89 9.82 -8.53
C LYS A 61 6.57 8.99 -7.45
N ALA A 62 6.78 7.72 -7.74
CA ALA A 62 7.77 6.93 -7.01
C ALA A 62 9.15 7.60 -7.06
N SER A 63 10.01 7.31 -6.08
CA SER A 63 11.37 7.87 -6.04
C SER A 63 12.27 7.36 -7.17
N SER A 64 11.99 6.17 -7.70
CA SER A 64 12.72 5.56 -8.81
C SER A 64 11.88 4.50 -9.53
N GLY A 65 12.23 4.21 -10.79
CA GLY A 65 11.66 3.08 -11.52
C GLY A 65 12.24 1.74 -11.07
N LEU A 66 11.41 0.72 -10.90
CA LEU A 66 11.79 -0.63 -10.49
C LEU A 66 11.68 -1.60 -11.67
N GLY A 67 12.79 -2.25 -12.02
CA GLY A 67 12.75 -3.39 -12.95
C GLY A 67 12.05 -4.61 -12.33
N SER A 68 11.67 -5.58 -13.17
CA SER A 68 10.84 -6.73 -12.79
C SER A 68 11.31 -7.49 -11.55
N SER A 69 12.63 -7.64 -11.35
CA SER A 69 13.17 -8.33 -10.16
C SER A 69 12.86 -7.59 -8.86
N LYS A 70 12.97 -6.26 -8.86
CA LYS A 70 12.66 -5.42 -7.69
C LYS A 70 11.16 -5.30 -7.49
N ALA A 71 10.38 -5.18 -8.56
CA ALA A 71 8.92 -5.16 -8.46
C ALA A 71 8.38 -6.45 -7.81
N ASN A 72 8.95 -7.61 -8.14
CA ASN A 72 8.58 -8.91 -7.56
C ASN A 72 9.17 -9.19 -6.17
N SER A 73 10.02 -8.32 -5.64
CA SER A 73 10.61 -8.50 -4.31
C SER A 73 9.59 -8.24 -3.22
N ILE A 74 9.51 -9.15 -2.24
CA ILE A 74 8.61 -9.00 -1.09
C ILE A 74 9.17 -7.91 -0.17
N GLN A 75 8.33 -6.93 0.12
CA GLN A 75 8.51 -5.96 1.18
C GLN A 75 7.71 -6.38 2.41
N GLU A 76 8.17 -5.98 3.59
CA GLU A 76 7.44 -6.19 4.83
C GLU A 76 7.21 -4.85 5.53
N LEU A 77 6.01 -4.68 6.08
CA LEU A 77 5.62 -3.55 6.91
C LEU A 77 4.90 -4.08 8.15
N VAL A 78 5.37 -3.66 9.33
CA VAL A 78 4.68 -3.93 10.59
C VAL A 78 3.60 -2.87 10.77
N ILE A 79 2.37 -3.31 11.02
CA ILE A 79 1.23 -2.48 11.37
C ILE A 79 1.05 -2.57 12.89
N PRO A 80 1.26 -1.46 13.62
CA PRO A 80 1.04 -1.43 15.06
C PRO A 80 -0.39 -1.82 15.41
N ALA A 81 -0.56 -2.67 16.42
CA ALA A 81 -1.90 -3.05 16.90
C ALA A 81 -2.76 -1.85 17.34
N SER A 82 -2.15 -0.74 17.75
CA SER A 82 -2.85 0.50 18.10
C SER A 82 -3.65 1.12 16.95
N LEU A 83 -3.37 0.74 15.70
CA LEU A 83 -4.12 1.19 14.53
C LEU A 83 -5.21 0.21 14.10
N LEU A 84 -5.31 -0.94 14.77
CA LEU A 84 -6.30 -1.97 14.51
C LEU A 84 -7.38 -1.97 15.60
N THR A 85 -8.63 -2.11 15.19
CA THR A 85 -9.78 -2.17 16.09
C THR A 85 -10.46 -3.53 16.04
N VAL A 86 -11.10 -3.95 17.13
CA VAL A 86 -12.06 -5.04 17.06
C VAL A 86 -13.23 -4.59 16.18
N GLY A 87 -13.63 -5.44 15.23
CA GLY A 87 -14.59 -5.11 14.18
C GLY A 87 -13.90 -4.72 12.87
N GLU A 88 -14.52 -3.78 12.15
CA GLU A 88 -14.08 -3.39 10.81
C GLU A 88 -12.75 -2.64 10.82
N ASN A 89 -11.86 -3.00 9.90
CA ASN A 89 -10.64 -2.29 9.59
C ASN A 89 -10.48 -2.16 8.07
N VAL A 90 -9.93 -1.03 7.63
CA VAL A 90 -9.70 -0.74 6.22
C VAL A 90 -8.21 -0.62 5.97
N ILE A 91 -7.70 -1.42 5.04
CA ILE A 91 -6.36 -1.26 4.47
C ILE A 91 -6.55 -0.58 3.12
N ALA A 92 -5.93 0.59 2.94
CA ALA A 92 -5.93 1.31 1.67
C ALA A 92 -4.49 1.49 1.18
N VAL A 93 -4.30 1.46 -0.12
CA VAL A 93 -2.98 1.53 -0.74
C VAL A 93 -3.03 2.40 -1.98
N GLU A 94 -2.02 3.25 -2.12
CA GLU A 94 -1.71 3.98 -3.34
C GLU A 94 -0.46 3.35 -3.97
N VAL A 95 -0.53 2.95 -5.23
CA VAL A 95 0.63 2.50 -6.02
C VAL A 95 0.97 3.57 -7.03
N HIS A 96 2.17 4.12 -6.96
CA HIS A 96 2.65 5.23 -7.77
C HIS A 96 3.70 4.78 -8.77
N GLN A 97 3.55 5.21 -10.02
CA GLN A 97 4.49 4.98 -11.10
C GLN A 97 5.59 6.06 -11.11
N TYR A 98 6.80 5.69 -11.49
CA TYR A 98 7.91 6.61 -11.75
C TYR A 98 7.74 7.28 -13.12
N THR A 99 7.32 6.51 -14.13
CA THR A 99 7.11 7.01 -15.50
C THR A 99 5.63 7.13 -15.81
N ALA A 100 5.24 8.23 -16.45
CA ALA A 100 3.87 8.46 -16.87
C ALA A 100 3.46 7.51 -18.00
N GLY A 101 2.28 6.90 -17.90
CA GLY A 101 1.70 6.15 -19.02
C GLY A 101 2.35 4.79 -19.30
N SER A 102 3.22 4.27 -18.42
CA SER A 102 3.57 2.84 -18.37
C SER A 102 2.37 2.05 -17.85
N THR A 103 1.36 1.86 -18.69
CA THR A 103 0.15 1.11 -18.31
C THR A 103 0.29 -0.39 -18.53
N SER A 104 1.50 -0.90 -18.82
CA SER A 104 1.73 -2.29 -19.24
C SER A 104 2.06 -3.27 -18.11
N ASP A 105 2.42 -2.80 -16.92
CA ASP A 105 3.03 -3.63 -15.87
C ASP A 105 2.67 -3.20 -14.44
N LEU A 106 1.38 -2.91 -14.18
CA LEU A 106 0.92 -2.72 -12.80
C LEU A 106 1.03 -4.02 -12.00
N LEU A 107 1.89 -4.01 -10.97
CA LEU A 107 1.97 -5.07 -9.96
C LEU A 107 1.51 -4.54 -8.60
N TRP A 108 0.54 -5.21 -8.01
CA TRP A 108 0.23 -5.12 -6.59
C TRP A 108 -0.22 -6.50 -6.12
N ASP A 109 0.45 -7.03 -5.12
CA ASP A 109 0.13 -8.30 -4.47
C ASP A 109 0.44 -8.16 -2.99
N ALA A 110 -0.47 -8.57 -2.11
CA ALA A 110 -0.33 -8.35 -0.68
C ALA A 110 -0.97 -9.47 0.14
N GLN A 111 -0.29 -9.82 1.22
CA GLN A 111 -0.73 -10.73 2.26
C GLN A 111 -0.66 -10.02 3.60
N LEU A 112 -1.74 -10.07 4.36
CA LEU A 112 -1.79 -9.60 5.74
C LEU A 112 -1.80 -10.80 6.69
N GLU A 113 -0.90 -10.78 7.66
CA GLU A 113 -0.85 -11.73 8.77
C GLU A 113 -1.15 -10.98 10.07
N ILE A 114 -2.09 -11.48 10.87
CA ILE A 114 -2.49 -10.88 12.15
C ILE A 114 -2.11 -11.84 13.27
N THR A 115 -1.33 -11.38 14.24
CA THR A 115 -0.93 -12.15 15.42
C THR A 115 -1.78 -11.76 16.63
N ARG A 116 -2.26 -12.75 17.39
CA ARG A 116 -3.18 -12.60 18.53
C ARG A 116 -2.71 -13.41 19.73
#